data_AF-A0A3D1AAX5-F1
#
_entry.id   AF-A0A3D1AAX5-F1
#
_cell.length_a   1.000
_cell.length_b   1.000
_cell.length_c   1.000
_cell.angle_alpha   90.00
_cell.angle_beta   90.00
_cell.angle_gamma   90.00
#
_symmetry.space_group_name_H-M   'P 1'
#
loop_
_entity.id
_entity.type
_entity.pdbx_description
1 polymer ?
#
loop_
_entity_poly.entity_id
_entity_poly.type
_entity_poly.pdbx_seq_one_letter_code
_entity_poly.pdbx_strand_id
1 'polypeptide(L)'
;LFVNRFNGRKIIGTVGQLQFEVIQYRLLNEYGAQCRWESVGLYKACWIESDDVAALENFKKRKVQYMALDREGRDVYLADSAYVLTMAQQDFPAIRFHFTSEF
;
A
#
# COMPACT_ATOMS: atom_id res chain seq x y z
N LEU A 1 2.24 6.29 5.03
CA LEU A 1 3.21 6.37 3.92
C LEU A 1 3.53 4.95 3.52
N PHE A 2 3.34 4.64 2.24
CA PHE A 2 3.76 3.37 1.65
C PHE A 2 4.88 3.63 0.64
N VAL A 3 5.79 2.68 0.48
CA VAL A 3 6.89 2.74 -0.49
C VAL A 3 6.76 1.56 -1.41
N ASN A 4 6.47 1.81 -2.69
CA ASN A 4 6.34 0.76 -3.70
C ASN A 4 7.68 0.04 -3.90
N ARG A 5 7.67 -1.30 -3.82
CA ARG A 5 8.88 -2.13 -3.91
C ARG A 5 9.48 -2.18 -5.32
N PHE A 6 8.66 -1.99 -6.36
CA PHE A 6 9.08 -2.09 -7.75
C PHE A 6 9.76 -0.82 -8.26
N ASN A 7 9.25 0.37 -7.90
CA ASN A 7 9.76 1.65 -8.43
C ASN A 7 10.17 2.68 -7.38
N GLY A 8 10.10 2.33 -6.08
CA GLY A 8 10.48 3.22 -4.99
C GLY A 8 9.55 4.42 -4.78
N ARG A 9 8.42 4.50 -5.49
CA ARG A 9 7.47 5.62 -5.35
C ARG A 9 6.88 5.64 -3.94
N LYS A 10 6.85 6.84 -3.36
CA LYS A 10 6.19 7.13 -2.09
C LYS A 10 4.70 7.39 -2.35
N ILE A 11 3.85 6.65 -1.65
CA ILE A 11 2.39 6.71 -1.79
C ILE A 11 1.80 7.15 -0.46
N ILE A 12 0.93 8.16 -0.52
CA ILE A 12 0.17 8.65 0.63
C ILE A 12 -1.29 8.28 0.43
N GLY A 13 -1.85 7.52 1.37
CA GLY A 13 -3.28 7.26 1.45
C GLY A 13 -3.88 8.06 2.60
N THR A 14 -5.05 8.64 2.37
CA THR A 14 -5.81 9.42 3.35
C THR A 14 -7.25 8.94 3.40
N VAL A 15 -7.94 9.19 4.51
CA VAL A 15 -9.38 8.85 4.64
C VAL A 15 -10.25 9.89 3.94
N GLY A 16 -9.77 11.13 3.83
CA GLY A 16 -10.46 12.22 3.15
C GLY A 16 -9.50 13.11 2.35
N GLN A 17 -10.02 13.77 1.32
CA GLN A 17 -9.23 14.58 0.38
C GLN A 17 -8.52 15.75 1.07
N LEU A 18 -9.17 16.41 2.03
CA LEU A 18 -8.61 17.55 2.77
C LEU A 18 -7.27 17.23 3.45
N GLN A 19 -7.03 15.97 3.82
CA GLN A 19 -5.77 15.58 4.44
C GLN A 19 -4.56 15.79 3.51
N PHE A 20 -4.72 15.72 2.19
CA PHE A 20 -3.63 16.02 1.25
C PHE A 20 -3.21 17.50 1.30
N GLU A 21 -4.18 18.41 1.40
CA GLU A 21 -3.93 19.85 1.51
C GLU A 21 -3.27 20.18 2.86
N VAL A 22 -3.76 19.58 3.95
CA VAL A 22 -3.15 19.74 5.28
C VAL A 22 -1.70 19.26 5.29
N ILE A 23 -1.41 18.09 4.70
CA ILE A 23 -0.04 17.56 4.62
C ILE A 23 0.86 18.50 3.80
N GLN A 24 0.40 18.97 2.65
CA GLN A 24 1.17 19.88 1.80
C GLN A 24 1.46 21.21 2.52
N TYR A 25 0.46 21.79 3.20
CA TYR A 25 0.62 23.00 4.01
C TYR A 25 1.63 22.79 5.13
N ARG A 26 1.54 21.69 5.88
CA ARG A 26 2.47 21.39 6.98
C ARG A 26 3.89 21.16 6.49
N LEU A 27 4.08 20.43 5.40
CA LEU A 27 5.41 20.22 4.81
C LEU A 27 6.09 21.55 4.45
N LEU A 28 5.34 22.48 3.87
CA LEU A 28 5.88 23.79 3.50
C LEU A 28 6.20 24.65 4.73
N ASN A 29 5.27 24.76 5.69
CA ASN A 29 5.40 25.70 6.80
C ASN A 29 6.27 25.19 7.95
N GLU A 30 6.26 23.88 8.24
CA GLU A 30 7.06 23.30 9.34
C GLU A 30 8.45 22.86 8.87
N TYR A 31 8.60 22.48 7.60
CA TYR A 31 9.84 21.86 7.10
C TYR A 31 10.44 22.58 5.88
N GLY A 32 9.82 23.66 5.38
CA GLY A 32 10.27 24.35 4.17
C GLY A 32 10.20 23.50 2.89
N ALA A 33 9.50 22.35 2.94
CA ALA A 33 9.51 21.35 1.89
C ALA A 33 8.29 21.49 0.98
N GLN A 34 8.52 21.67 -0.31
CA GLN A 34 7.45 21.66 -1.32
C GLN A 34 7.17 20.24 -1.80
N CYS A 35 5.89 19.93 -2.03
CA CYS A 35 5.48 18.67 -2.65
C CYS A 35 4.37 18.89 -3.68
N ARG A 36 4.25 17.95 -4.62
CA ARG A 36 3.17 17.84 -5.59
C ARG A 36 2.55 16.46 -5.49
N TRP A 37 1.23 16.40 -5.59
CA TRP A 37 0.49 15.15 -5.65
C TRP A 37 0.32 14.67 -7.09
N GLU A 38 0.49 13.37 -7.31
CA GLU A 38 0.18 12.70 -8.56
C GLU A 38 -0.86 11.61 -8.24
N SER A 39 -1.95 11.59 -9.02
CA SER A 39 -2.99 10.59 -8.83
C SER A 39 -2.46 9.20 -9.15
N VAL A 40 -2.88 8.21 -8.36
CA VAL A 40 -2.55 6.80 -8.56
C VAL A 40 -3.85 6.01 -8.67
N GLY A 41 -3.95 5.15 -9.69
CA GLY A 41 -5.10 4.28 -9.90
C GLY A 41 -5.10 3.09 -8.96
N LEU A 42 -5.34 3.33 -7.67
CA LEU A 42 -5.47 2.29 -6.66
C LEU A 42 -6.89 2.26 -6.11
N TYR A 43 -7.40 1.04 -5.91
CA TYR A 43 -8.67 0.81 -5.24
C TYR A 43 -8.48 0.68 -3.73
N LYS A 44 -7.53 -0.18 -3.30
CA LYS A 44 -7.34 -0.45 -1.87
C LYS A 44 -5.92 -0.90 -1.55
N ALA A 45 -5.42 -0.44 -0.41
CA ALA A 45 -4.24 -0.98 0.22
C ALA A 45 -4.66 -1.91 1.37
N CYS A 46 -3.99 -3.04 1.51
CA CYS A 46 -4.21 -3.98 2.60
C CYS A 46 -2.88 -4.59 3.02
N TRP A 47 -2.71 -4.82 4.31
CA TRP A 47 -1.57 -5.56 4.80
C TRP A 47 -1.75 -7.05 4.53
N ILE A 48 -0.66 -7.76 4.32
CA ILE A 48 -0.68 -9.18 4.07
C ILE A 48 0.21 -9.94 5.04
N GLU A 49 -0.25 -11.12 5.43
CA GLU A 49 0.53 -12.07 6.24
C GLU A 49 0.19 -13.51 5.83
N SER A 50 1.03 -14.44 6.26
CA SER A 50 0.77 -15.87 6.14
C SER A 50 1.62 -16.61 7.16
N ASP A 51 1.09 -17.74 7.65
CA ASP A 51 1.88 -18.68 8.45
C ASP A 51 2.83 -19.50 7.55
N ASP A 52 2.59 -19.53 6.23
CA ASP A 52 3.45 -20.15 5.24
C ASP A 52 4.33 -19.10 4.55
N VAL A 53 5.60 -19.06 4.97
CA VAL A 53 6.62 -18.15 4.43
C VAL A 53 6.84 -18.38 2.92
N ALA A 54 6.77 -19.62 2.44
CA ALA A 54 6.97 -19.92 1.02
C ALA A 54 5.79 -19.41 0.17
N ALA A 55 4.57 -19.53 0.68
CA ALA A 55 3.38 -18.97 0.04
C ALA A 55 3.44 -17.43 -0.03
N LEU A 56 3.84 -16.77 1.06
CA LEU A 56 3.99 -15.32 1.12
C LEU A 56 5.05 -14.82 0.12
N GLU A 57 6.21 -15.46 0.08
CA GLU A 57 7.27 -15.09 -0.87
C GLU A 57 6.85 -15.35 -2.33
N ASN A 58 6.08 -16.41 -2.60
CA ASN A 58 5.50 -16.65 -3.92
C ASN A 58 4.51 -15.54 -4.32
N PHE A 59 3.62 -15.14 -3.41
CA PHE A 59 2.69 -14.04 -3.62
C PHE A 59 3.44 -12.75 -3.96
N LYS A 60 4.44 -12.38 -3.14
CA LYS A 60 5.26 -11.18 -3.33
C LYS A 60 5.98 -11.17 -4.67
N LYS A 61 6.52 -12.32 -5.10
CA LYS A 61 7.17 -12.47 -6.41
C LYS A 61 6.18 -12.27 -7.56
N ARG A 62 4.99 -12.89 -7.49
CA ARG A 62 3.96 -12.80 -8.53
C ARG A 62 3.31 -11.42 -8.61
N LYS A 63 3.19 -10.72 -7.49
CA LYS A 63 2.52 -9.40 -7.38
C LYS A 63 3.50 -8.25 -7.17
N VAL A 64 4.78 -8.41 -7.53
CA VAL A 64 5.88 -7.48 -7.22
C VAL A 64 5.58 -6.00 -7.53
N GLN A 65 4.89 -5.72 -8.64
CA GLN A 65 4.53 -4.35 -9.06
C GLN A 65 3.54 -3.66 -8.11
N TYR A 66 2.73 -4.45 -7.42
CA TYR A 66 1.67 -4.04 -6.50
C TYR A 66 2.06 -4.21 -5.04
N MET A 67 3.32 -4.60 -4.77
CA MET A 67 3.84 -4.69 -3.41
C MET A 67 4.42 -3.36 -2.96
N ALA A 68 4.13 -3.00 -1.72
CA ALA A 68 4.71 -1.87 -1.03
C ALA A 68 5.10 -2.25 0.40
N LEU A 69 5.87 -1.36 1.03
CA LEU A 69 6.13 -1.39 2.45
C LEU A 69 5.46 -0.23 3.15
N ASP A 70 4.95 -0.47 4.35
CA ASP A 70 4.59 0.61 5.25
C ASP A 70 5.81 1.19 6.00
N ARG A 71 5.55 2.12 6.93
CA ARG A 71 6.61 2.78 7.71
C ARG A 71 7.33 1.84 8.68
N GLU A 72 6.72 0.71 9.01
CA GLU A 72 7.25 -0.31 9.94
C GLU A 72 7.89 -1.48 9.18
N GLY A 73 7.90 -1.44 7.85
CA GLY A 73 8.46 -2.50 7.02
C GLY A 73 7.54 -3.69 6.81
N ARG A 74 6.23 -3.57 7.12
CA ARG A 74 5.23 -4.60 6.85
C ARG A 74 4.85 -4.60 5.37
N ASP A 75 4.60 -5.79 4.84
CA ASP A 75 4.20 -5.99 3.45
C ASP A 75 2.75 -5.50 3.23
N VAL A 76 2.58 -4.65 2.22
CA VAL A 76 1.30 -4.06 1.82
C VAL A 76 1.03 -4.41 0.36
N TYR A 77 -0.14 -4.98 0.09
CA TYR A 77 -0.65 -5.20 -1.25
C TYR A 77 -1.52 -4.02 -1.70
N LEU A 78 -1.21 -3.47 -2.87
CA LEU A 78 -1.88 -2.33 -3.48
C LEU A 78 -2.78 -2.82 -4.64
N ALA A 79 -4.04 -3.12 -4.34
CA ALA A 79 -5.00 -3.55 -5.36
C ALA A 79 -5.48 -2.35 -6.21
N ASP A 80 -5.47 -2.52 -7.52
CA ASP A 80 -5.96 -1.53 -8.50
C ASP A 80 -7.49 -1.54 -8.65
N SER A 81 -8.14 -2.66 -8.34
CA SER A 81 -9.58 -2.85 -8.42
C SER A 81 -10.09 -3.85 -7.39
N ALA A 82 -11.40 -3.81 -7.11
CA ALA A 82 -12.06 -4.78 -6.24
C ALA A 82 -11.96 -6.22 -6.79
N TYR A 83 -12.09 -6.37 -8.11
CA TYR A 83 -11.99 -7.67 -8.78
C TYR A 83 -10.61 -8.30 -8.59
N VAL A 84 -9.53 -7.54 -8.81
CA VAL A 84 -8.15 -8.03 -8.63
C VAL A 84 -7.86 -8.38 -7.16
N LEU A 85 -8.45 -7.66 -6.21
CA LEU A 85 -8.35 -8.03 -4.79
C LEU A 85 -9.03 -9.38 -4.51
N THR A 86 -10.27 -9.56 -4.97
CA THR A 86 -11.01 -10.83 -4.79
C THR A 86 -10.27 -12.00 -5.45
N MET A 87 -9.76 -11.80 -6.67
CA MET A 87 -8.99 -12.83 -7.38
C MET A 87 -7.71 -13.19 -6.62
N ALA A 88 -6.99 -12.20 -6.08
CA ALA A 88 -5.81 -12.45 -5.25
C ALA A 88 -6.14 -13.25 -3.98
N GLN A 89 -7.29 -13.01 -3.35
CA GLN A 89 -7.74 -13.80 -2.19
C GLN A 89 -8.09 -15.25 -2.57
N GLN A 90 -8.66 -15.47 -3.76
CA GLN A 90 -9.02 -16.81 -4.26
C GLN A 90 -7.79 -17.60 -4.71
N ASP A 91 -6.87 -16.96 -5.44
CA ASP A 91 -5.66 -17.60 -6.00
C ASP A 91 -4.63 -17.94 -4.91
N PHE A 92 -4.66 -17.22 -3.78
CA PHE A 92 -3.70 -17.35 -2.69
C PHE A 92 -4.41 -17.50 -1.33
N PRO A 93 -5.10 -18.62 -1.10
CA PRO A 93 -5.93 -18.82 0.10
C PRO A 93 -5.11 -18.90 1.40
N ALA A 94 -3.80 -19.13 1.31
CA ALA A 94 -2.89 -19.13 2.46
C ALA A 94 -2.51 -17.71 2.93
N ILE A 95 -2.84 -16.67 2.15
CA ILE A 95 -2.52 -15.28 2.48
C ILE A 95 -3.73 -14.64 3.16
N ARG A 96 -3.51 -14.03 4.32
CA ARG A 96 -4.50 -13.21 5.01
C ARG A 96 -4.32 -11.76 4.61
N PHE A 97 -5.45 -11.10 4.33
CA PHE A 97 -5.50 -9.71 3.89
C PHE A 97 -6.18 -8.86 4.96
N HIS A 98 -5.44 -7.93 5.55
CA HIS A 98 -5.90 -7.08 6.65
C HIS A 98 -6.20 -5.68 6.14
N PHE A 99 -7.37 -5.16 6.49
CA PHE A 99 -7.85 -3.83 6.07
C PHE A 99 -7.65 -2.76 7.15
N THR A 100 -7.24 -3.18 8.34
CA THR A 100 -6.90 -2.35 9.49
C THR A 100 -5.44 -2.60 9.84
N SER A 101 -4.77 -1.61 10.44
CA SER A 101 -3.37 -1.75 10.89
C SER A 101 -3.22 -2.49 12.22
N GLU A 102 -4.33 -2.69 12.93
CA GLU A 102 -4.45 -3.50 14.14
C GLU A 102 -4.79 -4.92 13.70
N PHE A 103 -3.76 -5.74 13.49
CA PHE A 103 -3.87 -7.16 13.17
C PHE A 103 -2.67 -7.92 13.71
#